data_AF-A0A0B4DPR6-F1
#
_entry.id   AF-A0A0B4DPR6-F1
#
_cell.length_a   1.000
_cell.length_b   1.000
_cell.length_c   1.000
_cell.angle_alpha   90.00
_cell.angle_beta   90.00
_cell.angle_gamma   90.00
#
_symmetry.space_group_name_H-M   'P 1'
#
loop_
_entity.id
_entity.type
_entity.pdbx_description
1 polymer ?
#
loop_
_entity_poly.entity_id
_entity_poly.type
_entity_poly.pdbx_seq_one_letter_code
_entity_poly.pdbx_strand_id
1 'polypeptide(L)'
;MEQALSRGDVHELLSVWEDFNRGETWREVSANGGDEARAAASHFLTEVREVAALEALRANAKAVELLTARRWYVIKSARESGATWAQIGEALGVTKQAAHDFYRRKIEEQEKYLPDLHDAAAARAVLDDNGGE
;
A
#
# COMPACT_ATOMS: atom_id res chain seq x y z
N MET A 1 4.12 -16.31 4.17
CA MET A 1 3.13 -15.51 4.93
C MET A 1 3.70 -14.95 6.24
N GLU A 2 4.02 -15.78 7.25
CA GLU A 2 4.57 -15.26 8.53
C GLU A 2 5.87 -14.46 8.33
N GLN A 3 6.74 -14.91 7.42
CA GLN A 3 7.95 -14.17 7.05
C GLN A 3 7.63 -12.85 6.31
N ALA A 4 6.68 -12.83 5.38
CA ALA A 4 6.21 -11.62 4.69
C ALA A 4 5.68 -10.56 5.68
N LEU A 5 4.82 -11.00 6.60
CA LEU A 5 4.21 -10.17 7.63
C LEU A 5 5.27 -9.60 8.57
N SER A 6 6.30 -10.39 8.90
CA SER A 6 7.42 -9.98 9.76
C SER A 6 8.42 -9.06 9.05
N ARG A 7 8.72 -9.29 7.77
CA ARG A 7 9.70 -8.51 6.99
C ARG A 7 9.10 -7.24 6.39
N GLY A 8 7.78 -7.16 6.27
CA GLY A 8 7.09 -6.01 5.65
C GLY A 8 7.40 -5.88 4.16
N ASP A 9 7.58 -7.02 3.48
CA ASP A 9 7.71 -7.10 2.03
C ASP A 9 6.34 -6.93 1.38
N VAL A 10 6.08 -5.74 0.86
CA VAL A 10 4.80 -5.41 0.22
C VAL A 10 4.58 -6.26 -1.03
N HIS A 11 5.62 -6.65 -1.75
CA HIS A 11 5.48 -7.45 -2.96
C HIS A 11 4.98 -8.87 -2.62
N GLU A 12 5.60 -9.53 -1.62
CA GLU A 12 5.15 -10.85 -1.18
C GLU A 12 3.71 -10.81 -0.63
N LEU A 13 3.34 -9.75 0.10
CA LEU A 13 1.97 -9.57 0.60
C LEU A 13 0.95 -9.38 -0.54
N LEU A 14 1.31 -8.65 -1.59
CA LEU A 14 0.47 -8.49 -2.77
C LEU A 14 0.33 -9.81 -3.55
N SER A 15 1.42 -10.57 -3.73
CA SER A 15 1.35 -11.87 -4.41
C SER A 15 0.41 -12.86 -3.70
N VAL A 16 0.39 -12.89 -2.36
CA VAL A 16 -0.56 -13.73 -1.61
C VAL A 16 -2.02 -13.34 -1.90
N TRP A 17 -2.31 -12.05 -1.98
CA TRP A 17 -3.65 -11.56 -2.30
C TRP A 17 -4.02 -11.83 -3.77
N GLU A 18 -3.07 -11.69 -4.70
CA GLU A 18 -3.23 -11.98 -6.12
C GLU A 18 -3.47 -13.47 -6.38
N ASP A 19 -2.75 -14.37 -5.70
CA ASP A 19 -2.96 -15.81 -5.79
C ASP A 19 -4.39 -16.22 -5.38
N PHE A 20 -4.90 -15.63 -4.29
CA PHE A 20 -6.28 -15.85 -3.88
C PHE A 20 -7.27 -15.36 -4.96
N ASN A 21 -7.09 -14.15 -5.46
CA ASN A 21 -8.00 -13.53 -6.44
C ASN A 21 -8.01 -14.29 -7.78
N ARG A 22 -6.83 -14.73 -8.24
CA ARG A 22 -6.69 -15.62 -9.41
C ARG A 22 -7.38 -16.96 -9.18
N GLY A 23 -7.20 -17.56 -8.01
CA GLY A 23 -7.86 -18.81 -7.65
C GLY A 23 -9.39 -18.70 -7.66
N GLU A 24 -9.95 -17.64 -7.07
CA GLU A 24 -11.40 -17.39 -7.06
C GLU A 24 -11.94 -17.21 -8.49
N THR A 25 -11.24 -16.43 -9.32
CA THR A 25 -11.63 -16.21 -10.72
C THR A 25 -11.73 -17.54 -11.48
N TRP A 26 -10.73 -18.40 -11.38
CA TRP A 26 -10.74 -19.69 -12.09
C TRP A 26 -11.72 -20.70 -11.48
N ARG A 27 -11.99 -20.65 -10.16
CA ARG A 27 -13.07 -21.44 -9.55
C ARG A 27 -14.44 -21.04 -10.08
N GLU A 28 -14.69 -19.75 -10.26
CA GLU A 28 -15.93 -19.25 -10.86
C GLU A 28 -16.08 -19.70 -12.32
N VAL A 29 -15.02 -19.59 -13.12
CA VAL A 29 -14.99 -20.10 -14.51
C VAL A 29 -15.25 -21.61 -14.54
N SER A 30 -14.65 -22.38 -13.63
CA SER A 30 -14.88 -23.82 -13.54
C SER A 30 -16.34 -24.17 -13.16
N ALA A 31 -16.98 -23.37 -12.31
CA ALA A 31 -18.35 -23.60 -11.90
C ALA A 31 -19.36 -23.26 -13.02
N ASN A 32 -19.14 -22.13 -13.69
CA ASN A 32 -20.14 -21.52 -14.58
C ASN A 32 -19.85 -21.66 -16.08
N GLY A 33 -18.63 -22.06 -16.45
CA GLY A 33 -18.18 -22.17 -17.84
C GLY A 33 -18.70 -23.40 -18.58
N GLY A 34 -18.63 -23.36 -19.91
CA GLY A 34 -18.78 -24.54 -20.77
C GLY A 34 -17.55 -25.45 -20.69
N ASP A 35 -17.60 -26.61 -21.32
CA ASP A 35 -16.60 -27.68 -21.12
C ASP A 35 -15.16 -27.26 -21.45
N GLU A 36 -14.95 -26.46 -22.51
CA GLU A 36 -13.64 -25.90 -22.86
C GLU A 36 -13.11 -24.95 -21.77
N ALA A 37 -13.97 -24.06 -21.27
CA ALA A 37 -13.61 -23.12 -20.20
C ALA A 37 -13.31 -23.85 -18.88
N ARG A 38 -14.04 -24.93 -18.57
CA ARG A 38 -13.78 -25.78 -17.40
C ARG A 38 -12.44 -26.51 -17.51
N ALA A 39 -12.10 -27.02 -18.69
CA ALA A 39 -10.82 -27.67 -18.93
C ALA A 39 -9.65 -26.69 -18.76
N ALA A 40 -9.77 -25.48 -19.31
CA ALA A 40 -8.79 -24.42 -19.14
C ALA A 40 -8.64 -24.01 -17.65
N ALA A 41 -9.76 -23.78 -16.95
CA ALA A 41 -9.77 -23.44 -15.54
C ALA A 41 -9.10 -24.51 -14.67
N SER A 42 -9.37 -25.79 -14.96
CA SER A 42 -8.75 -26.92 -14.25
C SER A 42 -7.23 -26.90 -14.40
N HIS A 43 -6.72 -26.64 -15.60
CA HIS A 43 -5.27 -26.53 -15.83
C HIS A 43 -4.67 -25.37 -15.04
N PHE A 44 -5.25 -24.17 -15.11
CA PHE A 44 -4.75 -23.00 -14.37
C PHE A 44 -4.79 -23.18 -12.85
N LEU A 45 -5.82 -23.82 -12.31
CA LEU A 45 -5.94 -24.09 -10.87
C LEU A 45 -4.81 -24.98 -10.34
N THR A 46 -4.15 -25.79 -11.18
CA THR A 46 -2.98 -26.58 -10.76
C THR A 46 -1.71 -25.73 -10.57
N GLU A 47 -1.65 -24.56 -11.19
CA GLU A 47 -0.48 -23.67 -11.16
C GLU A 47 -0.63 -22.55 -10.13
N VAL A 48 -1.86 -22.28 -9.67
CA VAL A 48 -2.14 -21.24 -8.68
C VAL A 48 -1.94 -21.80 -7.28
N ARG A 49 -1.17 -21.10 -6.45
CA ARG A 49 -1.04 -21.43 -5.04
C ARG A 49 -2.40 -21.31 -4.36
N GLU A 50 -2.80 -22.35 -3.63
CA GLU A 50 -3.99 -22.27 -2.79
C GLU A 50 -3.73 -21.34 -1.59
N VAL A 51 -4.61 -20.35 -1.43
CA VAL A 51 -4.56 -19.36 -0.35
C VAL A 51 -5.94 -19.30 0.30
N ALA A 52 -5.98 -19.35 1.63
CA ALA A 52 -7.24 -19.19 2.36
C ALA A 52 -7.72 -17.73 2.33
N ALA A 53 -9.02 -17.48 2.26
CA ALA A 53 -9.58 -16.13 2.20
C ALA A 53 -9.11 -15.22 3.37
N LEU A 54 -9.01 -15.78 4.59
CA LEU A 54 -8.50 -15.03 5.75
C LEU A 54 -7.00 -14.71 5.65
N GLU A 55 -6.21 -15.56 4.99
CA GLU A 55 -4.79 -15.26 4.70
C GLU A 55 -4.69 -14.10 3.71
N ALA A 56 -5.45 -14.15 2.61
CA ALA A 56 -5.49 -13.09 1.61
C ALA A 56 -5.92 -11.75 2.21
N LEU A 57 -6.94 -11.76 3.09
CA LEU A 57 -7.41 -10.55 3.76
C LEU A 57 -6.34 -9.95 4.69
N ARG A 58 -5.63 -10.79 5.46
CA ARG A 58 -4.52 -10.32 6.31
C ARG A 58 -3.37 -9.74 5.49
N ALA A 59 -3.03 -10.39 4.39
CA ALA A 59 -1.97 -9.93 3.49
C ALA A 59 -2.34 -8.57 2.87
N ASN A 60 -3.57 -8.43 2.38
CA ASN A 60 -4.10 -7.17 1.84
C ASN A 60 -4.07 -6.06 2.89
N ALA A 61 -4.62 -6.30 4.08
CA ALA A 61 -4.66 -5.31 5.16
C ALA A 61 -3.26 -4.83 5.54
N LYS A 62 -2.28 -5.76 5.63
CA LYS A 62 -0.89 -5.40 5.96
C LYS A 62 -0.22 -4.63 4.83
N ALA A 63 -0.46 -4.99 3.57
CA ALA A 63 0.06 -4.25 2.42
C ALA A 63 -0.47 -2.80 2.39
N VAL A 64 -1.77 -2.61 2.62
CA VAL A 64 -2.40 -1.28 2.71
C VAL A 64 -1.83 -0.47 3.86
N GLU A 65 -1.68 -1.08 5.05
CA GLU A 65 -1.06 -0.45 6.22
C GLU A 65 0.35 0.04 5.89
N LEU A 66 1.21 -0.83 5.32
CA LEU A 66 2.59 -0.50 4.99
C LEU A 66 2.69 0.58 3.92
N LEU A 67 1.93 0.45 2.82
CA LEU A 67 1.91 1.44 1.75
C LEU A 67 1.45 2.79 2.27
N THR A 68 0.41 2.83 3.09
CA THR A 68 -0.11 4.07 3.69
C THR A 68 0.90 4.67 4.65
N ALA A 69 1.44 3.88 5.58
CA ALA A 69 2.40 4.34 6.57
C ALA A 69 3.67 4.91 5.93
N ARG A 70 4.09 4.36 4.78
CA ARG A 70 5.29 4.75 4.03
C ARG A 70 5.11 5.98 3.12
N ARG A 71 3.89 6.47 2.89
CA ARG A 71 3.64 7.64 2.02
C ARG A 71 4.41 8.89 2.42
N TRP A 72 4.75 9.04 3.70
CA TRP A 72 5.38 10.27 4.22
C TRP A 72 6.68 10.63 3.48
N TYR A 73 7.55 9.66 3.13
CA TYR A 73 8.82 10.01 2.46
C TYR A 73 8.57 10.47 1.02
N VAL A 74 7.54 9.94 0.35
CA VAL A 74 7.14 10.37 -0.99
C VAL A 74 6.57 11.79 -0.92
N ILE A 75 5.76 12.07 0.10
CA ILE A 75 5.22 13.42 0.36
C ILE A 75 6.37 14.40 0.61
N LYS A 76 7.37 14.04 1.42
CA LYS A 76 8.57 14.86 1.65
C LYS A 76 9.27 15.18 0.33
N SER A 77 9.60 14.17 -0.48
CA SER A 77 10.25 14.38 -1.78
C SER A 77 9.42 15.23 -2.74
N ALA A 78 8.09 15.10 -2.73
CA ALA A 78 7.20 15.95 -3.50
C ALA A 78 7.26 17.42 -3.04
N ARG A 79 7.25 17.66 -1.72
CA ARG A 79 7.40 19.01 -1.15
C ARG A 79 8.77 19.62 -1.45
N GLU A 80 9.84 18.84 -1.34
CA GLU A 80 11.21 19.25 -1.71
C GLU A 80 11.32 19.61 -3.18
N SER A 81 10.49 18.99 -4.02
CA SER A 81 10.38 19.29 -5.46
C SER A 81 9.41 20.45 -5.77
N GLY A 82 8.84 21.10 -4.75
CA GLY A 82 7.98 22.28 -4.89
C GLY A 82 6.48 21.99 -5.03
N ALA A 83 6.03 20.74 -4.87
CA ALA A 83 4.59 20.44 -4.90
C ALA A 83 3.87 21.11 -3.72
N THR A 84 2.68 21.68 -3.95
CA THR A 84 1.86 22.28 -2.88
C THR A 84 1.09 21.20 -2.12
N TRP A 85 0.66 21.52 -0.89
CA TRP A 85 -0.22 20.62 -0.13
C TRP A 85 -1.55 20.33 -0.82
N ALA A 86 -2.04 21.25 -1.66
CA ALA A 86 -3.24 21.04 -2.46
C ALA A 86 -3.01 19.96 -3.53
N GLN A 87 -1.89 20.03 -4.27
CA GLN A 87 -1.51 19.02 -5.27
C GLN A 87 -1.28 17.65 -4.64
N ILE A 88 -0.69 17.61 -3.44
CA ILE A 88 -0.49 16.36 -2.69
C ILE A 88 -1.84 15.80 -2.23
N GLY A 89 -2.75 16.64 -1.74
CA GLY A 89 -4.12 16.25 -1.39
C GLY A 89 -4.85 15.63 -2.58
N GLU A 90 -4.81 16.30 -3.73
CA GLU A 90 -5.39 15.82 -4.99
C GLU A 90 -4.83 14.45 -5.38
N ALA A 91 -3.51 14.28 -5.40
CA ALA A 91 -2.85 13.02 -5.74
C ALA A 91 -3.23 11.86 -4.79
N LEU A 92 -3.53 12.17 -3.53
CA LEU A 92 -3.95 11.21 -2.52
C LEU A 92 -5.47 11.01 -2.47
N GLY A 93 -6.26 11.80 -3.20
CA GLY A 93 -7.72 11.80 -3.13
C GLY A 93 -8.28 12.31 -1.81
N VAL A 94 -7.58 13.24 -1.13
CA VAL A 94 -7.99 13.83 0.15
C VAL A 94 -7.87 15.36 0.13
N THR A 95 -8.34 16.04 1.16
CA THR A 95 -8.21 17.50 1.25
C THR A 95 -6.76 17.93 1.51
N LYS A 96 -6.40 19.18 1.14
CA LYS A 96 -5.13 19.84 1.52
C LYS A 96 -4.82 19.62 3.01
N GLN A 97 -5.81 19.89 3.86
CA GLN A 97 -5.67 19.79 5.31
C GLN A 97 -5.40 18.35 5.77
N ALA A 98 -6.11 17.36 5.21
CA ALA A 98 -5.90 15.96 5.55
C ALA A 98 -4.51 15.45 5.15
N ALA A 99 -4.00 15.89 4.00
CA ALA A 99 -2.64 15.56 3.56
C ALA A 99 -1.57 16.17 4.47
N HIS A 100 -1.71 17.45 4.82
CA HIS A 100 -0.83 18.16 5.76
C HIS A 100 -0.83 17.48 7.14
N ASP A 101 -2.02 17.22 7.69
CA ASP A 101 -2.18 16.58 9.01
C ASP A 101 -1.66 15.15 9.05
N PHE A 102 -1.80 14.40 7.95
CA PHE A 102 -1.19 13.08 7.81
C PHE A 102 0.33 13.18 7.92
N TYR A 103 0.95 14.07 7.14
CA TYR A 103 2.40 14.21 7.11
C TYR A 103 2.96 14.71 8.44
N ARG A 104 2.34 15.72 9.05
CA ARG A 104 2.69 16.23 10.39
C ARG A 104 2.74 15.11 11.43
N ARG A 105 1.67 14.31 11.54
CA ARG A 105 1.61 13.20 12.50
C ARG A 105 2.69 12.16 12.26
N LYS A 106 3.04 11.89 10.99
CA LYS A 106 4.10 10.94 10.65
C LYS A 106 5.47 11.43 11.11
N ILE A 107 5.76 12.72 10.98
CA ILE A 107 7.01 13.31 11.52
C ILE A 107 7.05 13.18 13.04
N GLU A 108 5.95 13.54 13.72
CA GLU A 108 5.86 13.44 15.19
C GLU A 108 6.08 11.99 15.67
N GLU A 109 5.53 11.00 14.95
CA GLU A 109 5.78 9.58 15.22
C GLU A 109 7.26 9.20 15.04
N GLN A 110 7.91 9.69 13.97
CA GLN A 110 9.32 9.39 13.71
C GLN A 110 10.24 10.05 14.74
N GLU A 111 10.01 11.32 15.08
CA GLU A 111 10.74 12.03 16.14
C GLU A 111 10.63 11.28 17.48
N LYS A 112 9.46 10.71 17.78
CA LYS A 112 9.23 9.98 19.02
C LYS A 112 9.92 8.61 19.07
N TYR A 113 9.87 7.85 17.98
CA TYR A 113 10.27 6.44 18.00
C TYR A 113 11.61 6.15 17.32
N LEU A 114 12.08 7.02 16.42
CA LEU A 114 13.27 6.85 15.60
C LEU A 114 14.12 8.13 15.52
N PRO A 115 14.46 8.78 16.65
CA PRO A 115 15.11 10.10 16.65
C PRO A 115 16.47 10.10 15.93
N ASP A 116 17.22 9.00 15.98
CA ASP A 116 18.57 8.91 15.40
C ASP A 116 18.58 8.51 13.91
N LEU A 117 17.43 8.13 13.35
CA LEU A 117 17.30 7.62 11.98
C LEU A 117 16.49 8.56 11.07
N HIS A 118 16.14 9.74 11.55
CA HIS A 118 15.28 10.70 10.87
C HIS A 118 15.89 12.10 10.87
N ASP A 119 16.03 12.71 9.68
CA ASP A 119 16.34 14.13 9.56
C ASP A 119 15.08 14.97 9.85
N ALA A 120 14.82 15.19 11.14
CA ALA A 120 13.67 15.94 11.62
C ALA A 120 13.66 17.39 11.09
N ALA A 121 14.83 18.01 10.96
CA ALA A 121 14.93 19.39 10.48
C ALA A 121 14.46 19.49 9.02
N ALA A 122 14.96 18.62 8.13
CA ALA A 122 14.52 18.59 6.74
C ALA A 122 13.03 18.21 6.62
N ALA A 123 12.54 17.28 7.44
CA ALA A 123 11.14 16.88 7.41
C ALA A 123 10.20 18.01 7.88
N ARG A 124 10.59 18.78 8.90
CA ARG A 124 9.85 19.94 9.39
C ARG A 124 9.89 21.11 8.40
N ALA A 125 11.02 21.34 7.74
CA ALA A 125 11.17 22.46 6.79
C ALA A 125 10.13 22.44 5.66
N VAL A 126 9.67 21.24 5.25
CA VAL A 126 8.66 21.10 4.20
C VAL A 126 7.21 21.23 4.68
N LEU A 127 6.95 21.26 5.99
CA LEU A 127 5.61 21.50 6.56
C LEU A 127 5.11 22.92 6.31
N ASP A 128 6.03 23.89 6.31
CA ASP A 128 5.69 25.30 6.21
C ASP A 128 5.30 25.66 4.77
N ASP A 129 4.22 26.43 4.62
CA ASP A 129 3.79 27.04 3.35
C ASP A 129 4.68 28.25 3.04
N ASN A 130 5.99 28.05 2.80
CA ASN A 130 6.88 29.11 2.32
C ASN A 130 6.73 29.37 0.80
N GLY A 131 5.61 29.00 0.19
CA GLY A 131 5.37 29.22 -1.23
C GLY A 131 3.91 29.08 -1.66
N GLY A 132 3.21 30.22 -1.73
CA GLY A 132 2.10 30.43 -2.66
C GLY A 132 0.70 30.53 -2.04
N GLU A 133 0.22 31.78 -1.91
CA GLU A 133 -1.20 32.13 -2.14
C GLU A 133 -1.62 31.79 -3.58
#